data_AF-A0A3M1VQU9-F1
#
_entry.id   AF-A0A3M1VQU9-F1
#
_cell.length_a   1.000
_cell.length_b   1.000
_cell.length_c   1.000
_cell.angle_alpha   90.00
_cell.angle_beta   90.00
_cell.angle_gamma   90.00
#
_symmetry.space_group_name_H-M   'P 1'
#
loop_
_entity.id
_entity.type
_entity.pdbx_description
1 polymer ?
#
loop_
_entity_poly.entity_id
_entity_poly.type
_entity_poly.pdbx_seq_one_letter_code
_entity_poly.pdbx_strand_id
1 'polypeptide(L)'
;MARRSSLGRVLLGLFVAGAAGLAVVAWRAPGLLVAGADAPAEDLIRPVRKGGSARPRKAAPKPEDRPAAAAEPAGKETSPASGKAAATDRPPAYTEKDLPRLIARADKLMAEGREAEAVETLEAARRVAPAEFAVLDRLEAARRVMQERRTAEERLADGKEAFAQGSYEDALRDFYRVPERFRPPRLDRWIANGWYNLGVLALQRGDVVEAAQHFRDALELSPGDAAAQRNLEVTRRYRQRGALDDAYRIYVSELKLRSLDD
;
A
#
# COMPACT_ATOMS: atom_id res chain seq x y z
N MET A 1 8.89 67.73 -17.97
CA MET A 1 9.42 67.93 -19.34
C MET A 1 9.15 66.69 -20.15
N ALA A 2 8.42 66.86 -21.25
CA ALA A 2 7.88 65.81 -22.10
C ALA A 2 8.73 65.66 -23.38
N ARG A 3 8.86 64.43 -23.89
CA ARG A 3 9.11 64.17 -25.32
C ARG A 3 8.22 63.01 -25.75
N ARG A 4 7.15 63.34 -26.48
CA ARG A 4 6.42 62.42 -27.36
C ARG A 4 6.99 62.59 -28.77
N SER A 5 7.46 61.50 -29.34
CA SER A 5 7.94 61.39 -30.72
C SER A 5 6.79 61.14 -31.70
N SER A 6 6.98 61.66 -32.91
CA SER A 6 6.01 61.90 -33.97
C SER A 6 5.60 60.67 -34.77
N LEU A 7 4.38 60.78 -35.32
CA LEU A 7 3.77 59.95 -36.35
C LEU A 7 4.61 59.84 -37.64
N GLY A 8 4.54 58.67 -38.27
CA GLY A 8 4.86 58.42 -39.68
C GLY A 8 3.96 57.31 -40.22
N ARG A 9 3.06 57.67 -41.15
CA ARG A 9 2.11 56.78 -41.85
C ARG A 9 2.82 56.02 -42.98
N VAL A 10 2.55 54.72 -43.16
CA VAL A 10 2.82 54.00 -44.41
C VAL A 10 1.66 53.05 -44.76
N LEU A 11 1.01 53.41 -45.87
CA LEU A 11 0.28 52.65 -46.90
C LEU A 11 -0.30 51.25 -46.61
N LEU A 12 -1.63 51.18 -46.74
CA LEU A 12 -2.46 49.98 -46.85
C LEU A 12 -2.53 49.54 -48.33
N GLY A 13 -2.09 48.33 -48.65
CA GLY A 13 -2.21 47.69 -49.96
C GLY A 13 -2.95 46.36 -49.85
N LEU A 14 -4.03 46.23 -50.62
CA LEU A 14 -4.86 45.04 -50.83
C LEU A 14 -4.16 43.97 -51.69
N PHE A 15 -4.54 42.71 -51.46
CA PHE A 15 -4.78 41.57 -52.37
C PHE A 15 -4.08 40.27 -51.94
N VAL A 16 -4.86 39.18 -51.84
CA VAL A 16 -4.62 37.76 -52.24
C VAL A 16 -5.83 36.99 -51.67
N ALA A 17 -6.89 36.76 -52.44
CA ALA A 17 -7.12 35.63 -53.36
C ALA A 17 -7.49 34.32 -52.62
N GLY A 18 -8.76 33.92 -52.76
CA GLY A 18 -9.26 32.59 -52.43
C GLY A 18 -9.45 31.75 -53.68
N ALA A 19 -9.31 30.43 -53.55
CA ALA A 19 -9.93 29.44 -54.43
C ALA A 19 -10.01 28.10 -53.67
N ALA A 20 -11.22 27.55 -53.64
CA ALA A 20 -11.56 26.28 -53.03
C ALA A 20 -11.18 25.10 -53.94
N GLY A 21 -10.75 23.99 -53.33
CA GLY A 21 -10.51 22.72 -54.02
C GLY A 21 -10.66 21.56 -53.04
N LEU A 22 -11.87 21.00 -52.94
CA LEU A 22 -12.15 19.72 -52.27
C LEU A 22 -12.05 18.61 -53.32
N ALA A 23 -10.99 17.80 -53.26
CA ALA A 23 -10.85 16.57 -54.02
C ALA A 23 -11.29 15.39 -53.14
N VAL A 24 -12.46 14.82 -53.46
CA VAL A 24 -12.94 13.55 -52.90
C VAL A 24 -12.29 12.42 -53.71
N VAL A 25 -11.40 11.66 -53.06
CA VAL A 25 -10.79 10.45 -53.62
C VAL A 25 -11.78 9.30 -53.43
N ALA A 26 -12.39 8.86 -54.53
CA ALA A 26 -13.15 7.62 -54.60
C ALA A 26 -12.19 6.46 -54.88
N TRP A 27 -12.03 5.54 -53.93
CA TRP A 27 -11.36 4.26 -54.15
C TRP A 27 -12.40 3.14 -54.29
N ARG A 28 -12.32 2.44 -55.41
CA ARG A 28 -13.19 1.36 -55.86
C ARG A 28 -12.48 0.04 -55.59
N ALA A 29 -12.99 -0.77 -54.67
CA ALA A 29 -12.53 -2.14 -54.45
C ALA A 29 -13.46 -3.13 -55.19
N PRO A 30 -12.93 -4.16 -55.89
CA PRO A 30 -13.74 -5.26 -56.39
C PRO A 30 -13.88 -6.36 -55.32
N GLY A 31 -15.08 -6.93 -55.23
CA GLY A 31 -15.41 -7.98 -54.27
C GLY A 31 -14.96 -9.37 -54.68
N LEU A 32 -15.01 -10.28 -53.70
CA LEU A 32 -15.15 -11.72 -53.93
C LEU A 32 -15.94 -12.34 -52.78
N LEU A 33 -16.97 -13.09 -53.19
CA LEU A 33 -17.89 -13.95 -52.45
C LEU A 33 -17.19 -14.94 -51.50
N VAL A 34 -17.77 -15.15 -50.31
CA VAL A 34 -17.94 -16.49 -49.71
C VAL A 34 -19.29 -16.55 -48.98
N ALA A 35 -19.95 -17.69 -49.14
CA ALA A 35 -21.29 -18.04 -48.70
C ALA A 35 -21.40 -18.40 -47.21
N GLY A 36 -22.57 -18.06 -46.65
CA GLY A 36 -23.47 -18.91 -45.85
C GLY A 36 -22.91 -19.84 -44.77
N ALA A 37 -23.30 -19.57 -43.52
CA ALA A 37 -23.72 -20.60 -42.57
C ALA A 37 -24.55 -19.95 -41.43
N ASP A 38 -25.84 -20.26 -41.42
CA ASP A 38 -26.72 -20.15 -40.25
C ASP A 38 -26.32 -21.18 -39.18
N ALA A 39 -26.19 -20.76 -37.91
CA ALA A 39 -26.51 -21.57 -36.73
C ALA A 39 -26.50 -20.71 -35.44
N PRO A 40 -27.38 -21.00 -34.46
CA PRO A 40 -27.75 -20.08 -33.37
C PRO A 40 -26.84 -20.12 -32.14
N ALA A 41 -26.84 -19.01 -31.40
CA ALA A 41 -26.20 -18.85 -30.11
C ALA A 41 -26.91 -19.66 -29.02
N GLU A 42 -26.20 -20.61 -28.40
CA GLU A 42 -26.62 -21.29 -27.18
C GLU A 42 -25.87 -20.74 -25.95
N ASP A 43 -26.67 -20.44 -24.93
CA ASP A 43 -26.31 -20.11 -23.56
C ASP A 43 -25.30 -21.08 -22.95
N LEU A 44 -24.17 -20.56 -22.46
CA LEU A 44 -23.31 -21.26 -21.50
C LEU A 44 -22.93 -20.33 -20.34
N ILE A 45 -23.92 -20.06 -19.49
CA ILE A 45 -23.70 -19.64 -18.10
C ILE A 45 -23.22 -20.88 -17.33
N ARG A 46 -21.93 -20.94 -16.99
CA ARG A 46 -21.38 -21.93 -16.05
C ARG A 46 -21.31 -21.33 -14.63
N PRO A 47 -21.88 -21.97 -13.59
CA PRO A 47 -21.71 -21.51 -12.22
C PRO A 47 -20.34 -21.91 -11.65
N VAL A 48 -19.65 -20.94 -11.06
CA VAL A 48 -18.38 -21.10 -10.32
C VAL A 48 -18.64 -21.89 -9.04
N ARG A 49 -18.04 -23.08 -8.97
CA ARG A 49 -18.05 -23.95 -7.78
C ARG A 49 -17.06 -23.38 -6.75
N LYS A 50 -17.57 -22.81 -5.66
CA LYS A 50 -16.77 -22.38 -4.50
C LYS A 50 -16.17 -23.62 -3.81
N GLY A 51 -14.86 -23.82 -3.96
CA GLY A 51 -14.09 -24.76 -3.15
C GLY A 51 -13.65 -24.08 -1.85
N GLY A 52 -14.36 -24.35 -0.75
CA GLY A 52 -13.94 -23.96 0.59
C GLY A 52 -12.89 -24.94 1.12
N SER A 53 -11.66 -24.47 1.33
CA SER A 53 -10.62 -25.21 2.05
C SER A 53 -10.78 -24.99 3.57
N ALA A 54 -11.54 -25.88 4.20
CA ALA A 54 -11.58 -25.98 5.66
C ALA A 54 -10.25 -26.59 6.17
N ARG A 55 -9.45 -25.80 6.92
CA ARG A 55 -8.33 -26.33 7.72
C ARG A 55 -8.87 -27.20 8.87
N PRO A 56 -8.26 -28.36 9.17
CA PRO A 56 -8.66 -29.16 10.32
C PRO A 56 -8.15 -28.51 11.62
N ARG A 57 -9.08 -28.25 12.56
CA ARG A 57 -8.76 -27.87 13.94
C ARG A 57 -8.24 -29.11 14.68
N LYS A 58 -7.03 -29.02 15.24
CA LYS A 58 -6.49 -30.01 16.19
C LYS A 58 -7.37 -30.09 17.43
N ALA A 59 -7.70 -31.31 17.84
CA ALA A 59 -8.48 -31.62 19.02
C ALA A 59 -7.73 -31.26 20.31
N ALA A 60 -8.43 -30.64 21.25
CA ALA A 60 -7.97 -30.42 22.62
C ALA A 60 -8.16 -31.70 23.47
N PRO A 61 -7.23 -32.03 24.38
CA PRO A 61 -7.38 -33.19 25.27
C PRO A 61 -8.41 -32.93 26.39
N LYS A 62 -9.16 -33.98 26.75
CA LYS A 62 -10.11 -34.02 27.87
C LYS A 62 -9.38 -34.00 29.23
N PRO A 63 -10.00 -33.46 30.30
CA PRO A 63 -9.48 -33.59 31.65
C PRO A 63 -9.96 -34.91 32.28
N GLU A 64 -9.02 -35.74 32.74
CA GLU A 64 -9.28 -36.91 33.60
C GLU A 64 -8.88 -36.62 35.05
N ASP A 65 -9.89 -36.77 35.92
CA ASP A 65 -9.91 -37.23 37.31
C ASP A 65 -8.61 -37.23 38.13
N ARG A 66 -8.59 -36.41 39.19
CA ARG A 66 -8.01 -36.77 40.50
C ARG A 66 -8.86 -36.25 41.68
N PRO A 67 -8.83 -36.95 42.83
CA PRO A 67 -9.98 -37.08 43.72
C PRO A 67 -9.99 -36.11 44.92
N ALA A 68 -11.17 -36.06 45.54
CA ALA A 68 -11.54 -35.32 46.74
C ALA A 68 -10.91 -35.84 48.04
N ALA A 69 -10.56 -34.91 48.94
CA ALA A 69 -10.47 -35.01 50.41
C ALA A 69 -10.04 -33.62 50.92
N ALA A 70 -10.50 -33.00 52.02
CA ALA A 70 -11.40 -33.36 53.10
C ALA A 70 -11.92 -32.04 53.73
N ALA A 71 -13.03 -32.13 54.47
CA ALA A 71 -13.64 -31.03 55.21
C ALA A 71 -13.07 -30.88 56.64
N GLU A 72 -12.86 -29.61 57.03
CA GLU A 72 -13.09 -28.97 58.36
C GLU A 72 -12.32 -29.44 59.63
N PRO A 73 -12.04 -28.54 60.63
CA PRO A 73 -13.03 -27.63 61.22
C PRO A 73 -12.61 -26.20 61.63
N ALA A 74 -13.66 -25.46 62.01
CA ALA A 74 -13.76 -24.11 62.52
C ALA A 74 -12.80 -23.71 63.66
N GLY A 75 -12.44 -22.42 63.68
CA GLY A 75 -11.81 -21.80 64.84
C GLY A 75 -11.37 -20.34 64.63
N LYS A 76 -12.20 -19.43 65.16
CA LYS A 76 -11.89 -18.07 65.67
C LYS A 76 -11.86 -16.89 64.68
N GLU A 77 -12.93 -16.11 64.83
CA GLU A 77 -13.06 -14.69 64.54
C GLU A 77 -11.86 -13.88 65.07
N THR A 78 -11.22 -13.12 64.17
CA THR A 78 -10.69 -11.80 64.50
C THR A 78 -10.80 -10.93 63.26
N SER A 79 -11.65 -9.90 63.32
CA SER A 79 -11.56 -8.74 62.44
C SER A 79 -10.18 -8.09 62.64
N PRO A 80 -9.54 -7.55 61.59
CA PRO A 80 -9.75 -6.13 61.38
C PRO A 80 -9.71 -5.65 59.92
N ALA A 81 -10.35 -4.49 59.73
CA ALA A 81 -9.90 -3.39 58.88
C ALA A 81 -9.89 -3.58 57.35
N SER A 82 -10.85 -2.85 56.76
CA SER A 82 -10.64 -1.96 55.61
C SER A 82 -10.13 -2.62 54.33
N GLY A 83 -11.09 -2.95 53.47
CA GLY A 83 -10.84 -3.33 52.09
C GLY A 83 -10.05 -2.27 51.34
N LYS A 84 -8.90 -2.67 50.81
CA LYS A 84 -8.45 -2.16 49.51
C LYS A 84 -9.19 -2.96 48.43
N ALA A 85 -10.41 -2.53 48.14
CA ALA A 85 -11.04 -2.87 46.89
C ALA A 85 -10.14 -2.34 45.76
N ALA A 86 -9.81 -3.21 44.82
CA ALA A 86 -9.17 -2.87 43.56
C ALA A 86 -9.87 -1.63 42.99
N ALA A 87 -9.10 -0.56 42.79
CA ALA A 87 -9.56 0.59 42.04
C ALA A 87 -9.97 0.05 40.67
N THR A 88 -11.27 0.01 40.43
CA THR A 88 -11.81 -0.17 39.08
C THR A 88 -11.13 0.88 38.20
N ASP A 89 -10.51 0.47 37.09
CA ASP A 89 -10.05 1.31 35.98
C ASP A 89 -11.25 2.01 35.30
N ARG A 90 -12.12 2.63 36.09
CA ARG A 90 -13.18 3.47 35.59
C ARG A 90 -12.49 4.80 35.30
N PRO A 91 -12.41 5.22 34.02
CA PRO A 91 -11.85 6.53 33.71
C PRO A 91 -12.57 7.59 34.55
N PRO A 92 -11.87 8.66 34.97
CA PRO A 92 -12.44 9.66 35.85
C PRO A 92 -13.78 10.15 35.28
N ALA A 93 -14.77 10.33 36.17
CA ALA A 93 -16.09 10.79 35.76
C ALA A 93 -15.97 12.22 35.22
N TYR A 94 -15.92 12.36 33.90
CA TYR A 94 -15.87 13.65 33.24
C TYR A 94 -17.24 14.33 33.27
N THR A 95 -17.23 15.64 33.38
CA THR A 95 -18.44 16.48 33.34
C THR A 95 -18.47 17.30 32.06
N GLU A 96 -19.62 17.92 31.73
CA GLU A 96 -19.74 18.81 30.56
C GLU A 96 -18.71 19.96 30.58
N LYS A 97 -18.30 20.42 31.77
CA LYS A 97 -17.28 21.47 31.94
C LYS A 97 -15.88 21.02 31.48
N ASP A 98 -15.63 19.72 31.46
CA ASP A 98 -14.35 19.14 31.02
C ASP A 98 -14.29 18.94 29.50
N LEU A 99 -15.42 19.10 28.80
CA LEU A 99 -15.54 18.85 27.37
C LEU A 99 -14.52 19.63 26.52
N PRO A 100 -14.29 20.94 26.75
CA PRO A 100 -13.27 21.67 25.99
C PRO A 100 -11.85 21.12 26.22
N ARG A 101 -11.56 20.63 27.43
CA ARG A 101 -10.25 20.04 27.77
C ARG A 101 -10.08 18.68 27.10
N LEU A 102 -11.13 17.87 27.04
CA LEU A 102 -11.11 16.58 26.34
C LEU A 102 -10.92 16.75 24.84
N ILE A 103 -11.63 17.71 24.23
CA ILE A 103 -11.47 18.04 22.80
C ILE A 103 -10.04 18.52 22.52
N ALA A 104 -9.53 19.47 23.30
CA ALA A 104 -8.16 19.97 23.14
C ALA A 104 -7.10 18.87 23.31
N ARG A 105 -7.32 17.93 24.24
CA ARG A 105 -6.45 16.76 24.41
C ARG A 105 -6.52 15.85 23.20
N ALA A 106 -7.70 15.55 22.68
CA ALA A 106 -7.87 14.70 21.51
C ALA A 106 -7.21 15.33 20.26
N ASP A 107 -7.39 16.63 20.05
CA ASP A 107 -6.75 17.37 18.95
C ASP A 107 -5.22 17.30 19.05
N LYS A 108 -4.68 17.44 20.28
CA LYS A 108 -3.25 17.24 20.54
C LYS A 108 -2.79 15.82 20.24
N LEU A 109 -3.55 14.80 20.67
CA LEU A 109 -3.24 13.40 20.40
C LEU A 109 -3.26 13.07 18.91
N MET A 110 -4.20 13.66 18.15
CA MET A 110 -4.23 13.55 16.69
C MET A 110 -2.97 14.16 16.05
N ALA A 111 -2.53 15.33 16.53
CA ALA A 111 -1.29 15.97 16.05
C ALA A 111 -0.03 15.15 16.39
N GLU A 112 -0.04 14.40 17.49
CA GLU A 112 1.04 13.48 17.89
C GLU A 112 1.01 12.13 17.13
N GLY A 113 0.02 11.90 16.26
CA GLY A 113 -0.17 10.60 15.62
C GLY A 113 -0.58 9.49 16.60
N ARG A 114 -1.29 9.85 17.68
CA ARG A 114 -1.80 8.94 18.72
C ARG A 114 -3.31 8.80 18.59
N GLU A 115 -3.77 8.42 17.41
CA GLU A 115 -5.18 8.42 17.02
C GLU A 115 -6.01 7.45 17.86
N ALA A 116 -5.43 6.33 18.32
CA ALA A 116 -6.13 5.39 19.20
C ALA A 116 -6.54 6.05 20.54
N GLU A 117 -5.62 6.80 21.16
CA GLU A 117 -5.90 7.55 22.39
C GLU A 117 -6.81 8.75 22.14
N ALA A 118 -6.71 9.38 20.97
CA ALA A 118 -7.61 10.45 20.57
C ALA A 118 -9.05 9.92 20.45
N VAL A 119 -9.25 8.77 19.81
CA VAL A 119 -10.55 8.08 19.72
C VAL A 119 -11.08 7.73 21.11
N GLU A 120 -10.25 7.21 22.02
CA GLU A 120 -10.66 6.92 23.40
C GLU A 120 -11.08 8.18 24.16
N THR A 121 -10.32 9.27 24.02
CA THR A 121 -10.62 10.57 24.65
C THR A 121 -11.94 11.15 24.12
N LEU A 122 -12.19 11.04 22.81
CA LEU A 122 -13.42 11.49 22.17
C LEU A 122 -14.61 10.58 22.49
N GLU A 123 -14.39 9.28 22.69
CA GLU A 123 -15.41 8.36 23.23
C GLU A 123 -15.82 8.74 24.65
N ALA A 124 -14.86 9.11 25.50
CA ALA A 124 -15.17 9.64 26.83
C ALA A 124 -15.98 10.95 26.73
N ALA A 125 -15.61 11.87 25.85
CA ALA A 125 -16.36 13.10 25.58
C ALA A 125 -17.79 12.81 25.08
N ARG A 126 -17.96 11.81 24.20
CA ARG A 126 -19.27 11.39 23.68
C ARG A 126 -20.17 10.80 24.76
N ARG A 127 -19.63 10.13 25.78
CA ARG A 127 -20.42 9.64 26.92
C ARG A 127 -20.97 10.79 27.77
N VAL A 128 -20.25 11.90 27.84
CA VAL A 128 -20.68 13.12 28.57
C VAL A 128 -21.72 13.89 27.77
N ALA A 129 -21.46 14.13 26.47
CA ALA A 129 -22.34 14.87 25.57
C ALA A 129 -22.60 14.08 24.26
N PRO A 130 -23.59 13.16 24.24
CA PRO A 130 -23.80 12.25 23.11
C PRO A 130 -24.22 12.89 21.79
N ALA A 131 -24.86 14.06 21.86
CA ALA A 131 -25.37 14.80 20.70
C ALA A 131 -24.49 15.99 20.29
N GLU A 132 -23.33 16.17 20.94
CA GLU A 132 -22.43 17.28 20.62
C GLU A 132 -21.77 17.06 19.26
N PHE A 133 -22.18 17.85 18.27
CA PHE A 133 -21.71 17.73 16.89
C PHE A 133 -20.17 17.82 16.79
N ALA A 134 -19.56 18.74 17.53
CA ALA A 134 -18.11 18.93 17.53
C ALA A 134 -17.32 17.70 17.97
N VAL A 135 -17.89 16.86 18.86
CA VAL A 135 -17.29 15.61 19.33
C VAL A 135 -17.47 14.50 18.30
N LEU A 136 -18.67 14.40 17.71
CA LEU A 136 -19.00 13.36 16.73
C LEU A 136 -18.15 13.50 15.46
N ASP A 137 -18.04 14.71 14.93
CA ASP A 137 -17.22 15.01 13.73
C ASP A 137 -15.74 14.65 13.95
N ARG A 138 -15.17 15.07 15.08
CA ARG A 138 -13.79 14.72 15.47
C ARG A 138 -13.60 13.23 15.68
N LEU A 139 -14.57 12.55 16.29
CA LEU A 139 -14.50 11.11 16.54
C LEU A 139 -14.50 10.33 15.22
N GLU A 140 -15.33 10.73 14.27
CA GLU A 140 -15.36 10.13 12.93
C GLU A 140 -14.04 10.36 12.19
N ALA A 141 -13.53 11.60 12.20
CA ALA A 141 -12.23 11.93 11.62
C ALA A 141 -11.09 11.12 12.27
N ALA A 142 -11.06 11.02 13.60
CA ALA A 142 -10.04 10.27 14.34
C ALA A 142 -10.08 8.77 14.01
N ARG A 143 -11.29 8.18 13.94
CA ARG A 143 -11.47 6.76 13.55
C ARG A 143 -11.01 6.51 12.12
N ARG A 144 -11.30 7.44 11.21
CA ARG A 144 -10.86 7.34 9.82
C ARG A 144 -9.34 7.30 9.73
N VAL A 145 -8.65 8.25 10.37
CA VAL A 145 -7.17 8.30 10.34
C VAL A 145 -6.58 7.06 11.02
N MET A 146 -7.14 6.62 12.15
CA MET A 146 -6.74 5.40 12.86
C MET A 146 -6.87 4.16 11.97
N GLN A 147 -7.98 3.99 11.25
CA GLN A 147 -8.19 2.86 10.35
C GLN A 147 -7.24 2.93 9.14
N GLU A 148 -7.07 4.11 8.56
CA GLU A 148 -6.12 4.32 7.46
C GLU A 148 -4.67 4.01 7.91
N ARG A 149 -4.28 4.38 9.14
CA ARG A 149 -2.96 4.02 9.71
C ARG A 149 -2.81 2.52 9.86
N ARG A 150 -3.82 1.87 10.47
CA ARG A 150 -3.82 0.42 10.67
C ARG A 150 -3.67 -0.32 9.34
N THR A 151 -4.43 0.06 8.32
CA THR A 151 -4.31 -0.56 6.99
C THR A 151 -2.95 -0.31 6.34
N ALA A 152 -2.32 0.84 6.60
CA ALA A 152 -0.95 1.10 6.13
C ALA A 152 0.07 0.21 6.84
N GLU A 153 -0.05 0.04 8.17
CA GLU A 153 0.79 -0.85 8.97
C GLU A 153 0.64 -2.32 8.55
N GLU A 154 -0.60 -2.77 8.30
CA GLU A 154 -0.89 -4.11 7.78
C GLU A 154 -0.22 -4.32 6.41
N ARG A 155 -0.32 -3.38 5.47
CA ARG A 155 0.38 -3.44 4.18
C ARG A 155 1.89 -3.52 4.32
N LEU A 156 2.46 -2.76 5.26
CA LEU A 156 3.89 -2.81 5.53
C LEU A 156 4.31 -4.16 6.11
N ALA A 157 3.48 -4.78 6.95
CA ALA A 157 3.73 -6.11 7.49
C ALA A 157 3.64 -7.17 6.39
N ASP A 158 2.58 -7.16 5.60
CA ASP A 158 2.36 -8.08 4.48
C ASP A 158 3.48 -7.97 3.44
N GLY A 159 3.88 -6.74 3.08
CA GLY A 159 4.96 -6.52 2.12
C GLY A 159 6.32 -7.04 2.63
N LYS A 160 6.62 -6.89 3.93
CA LYS A 160 7.84 -7.45 4.53
C LYS A 160 7.83 -8.97 4.56
N GLU A 161 6.69 -9.56 4.87
CA GLU A 161 6.52 -11.01 4.86
C GLU A 161 6.68 -11.57 3.45
N ALA A 162 6.04 -10.95 2.46
CA ALA A 162 6.18 -11.31 1.05
C ALA A 162 7.65 -11.21 0.59
N PHE A 163 8.36 -10.16 1.02
CA PHE A 163 9.79 -9.99 0.73
C PHE A 163 10.63 -11.13 1.32
N ALA A 164 10.38 -11.50 2.58
CA ALA A 164 11.07 -12.60 3.24
C ALA A 164 10.82 -13.96 2.56
N GLN A 165 9.65 -14.13 1.94
CA GLN A 165 9.29 -15.32 1.16
C GLN A 165 9.88 -15.34 -0.25
N GLY A 166 10.52 -14.25 -0.69
CA GLY A 166 11.03 -14.09 -2.06
C GLY A 166 9.98 -13.68 -3.10
N SER A 167 8.76 -13.38 -2.66
CA SER A 167 7.66 -12.89 -3.50
C SER A 167 7.77 -11.37 -3.68
N TYR A 168 8.80 -10.92 -4.41
CA TYR A 168 9.14 -9.50 -4.49
C TYR A 168 8.09 -8.65 -5.23
N GLU A 169 7.37 -9.21 -6.21
CA GLU A 169 6.28 -8.51 -6.88
C GLU A 169 5.12 -8.18 -5.92
N ASP A 170 4.75 -9.13 -5.06
CA ASP A 170 3.73 -8.93 -4.03
C ASP A 170 4.22 -7.91 -2.98
N ALA A 171 5.50 -8.02 -2.56
CA ALA A 171 6.11 -7.06 -1.65
C ALA A 171 6.06 -5.63 -2.21
N LEU A 172 6.49 -5.43 -3.46
CA LEU A 172 6.45 -4.14 -4.14
C LEU A 172 5.02 -3.61 -4.25
N ARG A 173 4.07 -4.46 -4.63
CA ARG A 173 2.65 -4.09 -4.72
C ARG A 173 2.14 -3.52 -3.40
N ASP A 174 2.48 -4.14 -2.28
CA ASP A 174 1.99 -3.71 -0.97
C ASP A 174 2.75 -2.48 -0.45
N PHE A 175 4.05 -2.37 -0.71
CA PHE A 175 4.85 -1.17 -0.42
C PHE A 175 4.37 0.07 -1.19
N TYR A 176 4.09 -0.03 -2.49
CA TYR A 176 3.61 1.10 -3.29
C TYR A 176 2.22 1.59 -2.87
N ARG A 177 1.42 0.74 -2.20
CA ARG A 177 0.07 1.08 -1.71
C ARG A 177 0.05 1.69 -0.32
N VAL A 178 1.22 1.89 0.31
CA VAL A 178 1.32 2.58 1.59
C VAL A 178 1.06 4.09 1.37
N PRO A 179 0.06 4.68 2.04
CA PRO A 179 -0.23 6.12 1.92
C PRO A 179 0.98 6.97 2.32
N GLU A 180 1.21 8.06 1.59
CA GLU A 180 2.38 8.95 1.75
C GLU A 180 2.64 9.35 3.20
N ARG A 181 1.59 9.77 3.91
CA ARG A 181 1.67 10.21 5.32
C ARG A 181 2.12 9.14 6.31
N PHE A 182 2.08 7.87 5.93
CA PHE A 182 2.47 6.72 6.75
C PHE A 182 3.69 5.98 6.18
N ARG A 183 4.37 6.55 5.19
CA ARG A 183 5.57 5.94 4.64
C ARG A 183 6.72 6.03 5.65
N PRO A 184 7.32 4.89 6.06
CA PRO A 184 8.51 4.93 6.89
C PRO A 184 9.72 5.41 6.06
N PRO A 185 10.74 6.03 6.69
CA PRO A 185 11.91 6.55 5.97
C PRO A 185 12.70 5.51 5.17
N ARG A 186 12.56 4.22 5.51
CA ARG A 186 13.27 3.12 4.84
C ARG A 186 12.49 2.50 3.68
N LEU A 187 11.26 2.93 3.43
CA LEU A 187 10.38 2.31 2.43
C LEU A 187 11.02 2.30 1.03
N ASP A 188 11.59 3.43 0.61
CA ASP A 188 12.21 3.55 -0.71
C ASP A 188 13.39 2.58 -0.88
N ARG A 189 14.16 2.34 0.20
CA ARG A 189 15.22 1.32 0.20
C ARG A 189 14.65 -0.09 0.06
N TRP A 190 13.55 -0.40 0.74
CA TRP A 190 12.89 -1.70 0.61
C TRP A 190 12.37 -1.94 -0.81
N ILE A 191 11.78 -0.92 -1.42
CA ILE A 191 11.31 -0.96 -2.81
C ILE A 191 12.51 -1.12 -3.77
N ALA A 192 13.60 -0.37 -3.56
CA ALA A 192 14.82 -0.50 -4.37
C ALA A 192 15.42 -1.90 -4.29
N ASN A 193 15.50 -2.49 -3.09
CA ASN A 193 15.99 -3.85 -2.90
C ASN A 193 15.04 -4.90 -3.55
N GLY A 194 13.73 -4.65 -3.55
CA GLY A 194 12.74 -5.49 -4.23
C GLY A 194 12.96 -5.51 -5.74
N TRP A 195 13.12 -4.34 -6.36
CA TRP A 195 13.46 -4.22 -7.77
C TRP A 195 14.82 -4.85 -8.10
N TYR A 196 15.84 -4.63 -7.26
CA TYR A 196 17.14 -5.28 -7.43
C TYR A 196 17.01 -6.81 -7.47
N ASN A 197 16.25 -7.39 -6.53
CA ASN A 197 16.05 -8.82 -6.45
C ASN A 197 15.30 -9.39 -7.65
N LEU A 198 14.27 -8.69 -8.15
CA LEU A 198 13.61 -9.05 -9.41
C LEU A 198 14.57 -9.00 -10.60
N GLY A 199 15.47 -8.01 -10.64
CA GLY A 199 16.51 -7.93 -11.66
C GLY A 199 17.47 -9.13 -11.63
N VAL A 200 17.89 -9.55 -10.43
CA VAL A 200 18.73 -10.75 -10.26
C VAL A 200 18.00 -12.01 -10.69
N LEU A 201 16.73 -12.18 -10.29
CA LEU A 201 15.92 -13.34 -10.69
C LEU A 201 15.65 -13.37 -12.20
N ALA A 202 15.45 -12.21 -12.83
CA ALA A 202 15.33 -12.10 -14.29
C ALA A 202 16.64 -12.51 -14.99
N LEU A 203 17.80 -12.08 -14.49
CA LEU A 203 19.09 -12.56 -14.98
C LEU A 203 19.24 -14.08 -14.84
N GLN A 204 18.86 -14.66 -13.71
CA GLN A 204 18.89 -16.12 -13.49
C GLN A 204 18.00 -16.89 -14.49
N ARG A 205 16.88 -16.29 -14.92
CA ARG A 205 16.02 -16.83 -15.98
C ARG A 205 16.54 -16.58 -17.39
N GLY A 206 17.59 -15.76 -17.54
CA GLY A 206 18.15 -15.35 -18.83
C GLY A 206 17.40 -14.18 -19.50
N ASP A 207 16.42 -13.58 -18.81
CA ASP A 207 15.68 -12.43 -19.32
C ASP A 207 16.43 -11.12 -19.04
N VAL A 208 17.37 -10.82 -19.93
CA VAL A 208 18.17 -9.58 -19.87
C VAL A 208 17.37 -8.33 -20.22
N VAL A 209 16.17 -8.44 -20.80
CA VAL A 209 15.34 -7.27 -21.10
C VAL A 209 14.61 -6.84 -19.85
N GLU A 210 13.96 -7.78 -19.18
CA GLU A 210 13.25 -7.57 -17.93
C GLU A 210 14.22 -7.15 -16.82
N ALA A 211 15.37 -7.82 -16.69
CA ALA A 211 16.40 -7.46 -15.71
C ALA A 211 16.86 -6.00 -15.84
N ALA A 212 17.01 -5.49 -17.07
CA ALA A 212 17.43 -4.12 -17.31
C ALA A 212 16.35 -3.08 -16.97
N GLN A 213 15.07 -3.47 -16.93
CA GLN A 213 13.99 -2.63 -16.42
C GLN A 213 14.07 -2.59 -14.89
N HIS A 214 14.06 -3.76 -14.25
CA HIS A 214 14.12 -3.87 -12.79
C HIS A 214 15.32 -3.16 -12.16
N PHE A 215 16.52 -3.29 -12.73
CA PHE A 215 17.68 -2.55 -12.22
C PHE A 215 17.59 -1.03 -12.43
N ARG A 216 16.89 -0.55 -13.46
CA ARG A 216 16.64 0.89 -13.62
C ARG A 216 15.68 1.39 -12.56
N ASP A 217 14.59 0.67 -12.31
CA ASP A 217 13.60 1.04 -11.30
C ASP A 217 14.23 1.07 -9.89
N ALA A 218 15.15 0.13 -9.60
CA ALA A 218 15.97 0.18 -8.38
C ALA A 218 16.86 1.45 -8.30
N LEU A 219 17.47 1.86 -9.43
CA LEU A 219 18.35 3.02 -9.50
C LEU A 219 17.60 4.35 -9.50
N GLU A 220 16.33 4.39 -9.90
CA GLU A 220 15.49 5.57 -9.75
C GLU A 220 15.28 5.92 -8.26
N LEU A 221 15.19 4.90 -7.41
CA LEU A 221 15.04 5.04 -5.96
C LEU A 221 16.38 5.19 -5.23
N SER A 222 17.42 4.49 -5.71
CA SER A 222 18.76 4.55 -5.12
C SER A 222 19.82 4.78 -6.21
N PRO A 223 20.01 6.01 -6.70
CA PRO A 223 20.95 6.32 -7.77
C PRO A 223 22.41 5.95 -7.45
N GLY A 224 22.77 5.93 -6.16
CA GLY A 224 24.11 5.58 -5.68
C GLY A 224 24.39 4.08 -5.52
N ASP A 225 23.45 3.22 -5.90
CA ASP A 225 23.62 1.77 -5.77
C ASP A 225 24.60 1.21 -6.82
N ALA A 226 25.87 1.13 -6.42
CA ALA A 226 26.94 0.64 -7.29
C ALA A 226 26.73 -0.82 -7.74
N ALA A 227 26.05 -1.66 -6.96
CA ALA A 227 25.79 -3.04 -7.35
C ALA A 227 24.69 -3.11 -8.42
N ALA A 228 23.61 -2.34 -8.28
CA ALA A 228 22.57 -2.23 -9.31
C ALA A 228 23.12 -1.62 -10.61
N GLN A 229 23.98 -0.60 -10.52
CA GLN A 229 24.65 -0.01 -11.70
C GLN A 229 25.51 -1.04 -12.46
N ARG A 230 26.36 -1.79 -11.74
CA ARG A 230 27.18 -2.86 -12.35
C ARG A 230 26.32 -3.93 -13.00
N ASN A 231 25.28 -4.39 -12.32
CA ASN A 231 24.39 -5.42 -12.85
C ASN A 231 23.64 -4.92 -14.09
N LEU A 232 23.20 -3.67 -14.12
CA LEU A 232 22.58 -3.06 -15.29
C LEU A 232 23.54 -2.98 -16.49
N GLU A 233 24.81 -2.64 -16.26
CA GLU A 233 25.84 -2.62 -17.30
C GLU A 233 26.05 -4.01 -17.90
N VAL A 234 26.24 -5.03 -17.05
CA VAL A 234 26.37 -6.43 -17.48
C VAL A 234 25.13 -6.86 -18.27
N THR A 235 23.94 -6.56 -17.76
CA THR A 235 22.67 -6.87 -18.43
C THR A 235 22.59 -6.25 -19.81
N ARG A 236 22.96 -4.97 -19.96
CA ARG A 236 22.98 -4.26 -21.26
C ARG A 236 23.97 -4.89 -22.23
N ARG A 237 25.16 -5.27 -21.76
CA ARG A 237 26.18 -5.94 -22.58
C ARG A 237 25.66 -7.26 -23.15
N TYR A 238 25.02 -8.08 -22.33
CA TYR A 238 24.45 -9.37 -22.78
C TYR A 238 23.24 -9.20 -23.69
N ARG A 239 22.40 -8.19 -23.44
CA ARG A 239 21.30 -7.83 -24.34
C ARG A 239 21.79 -7.44 -25.73
N GLN A 240 22.89 -6.69 -25.84
CA GLN A 240 23.47 -6.31 -27.14
C GLN A 240 24.12 -7.50 -27.86
N ARG A 241 24.76 -8.41 -27.11
CA ARG A 241 25.40 -9.60 -27.67
C ARG A 241 24.37 -10.62 -28.19
N GLY A 242 23.19 -10.71 -27.57
CA GLY A 242 22.13 -11.64 -27.97
C GLY A 242 22.42 -13.12 -27.66
N ALA A 243 23.53 -13.41 -26.97
CA ALA A 243 23.93 -14.76 -26.60
C ALA A 243 24.45 -14.78 -25.15
N LEU A 244 23.92 -15.71 -24.36
CA LEU A 244 24.33 -15.97 -22.98
C LEU A 244 25.40 -17.08 -22.98
N ASP A 245 26.61 -16.75 -22.57
CA ASP A 245 27.76 -17.67 -22.55
C ASP A 245 28.00 -18.28 -21.16
N ASP A 246 29.04 -19.11 -21.02
CA ASP A 246 29.35 -19.72 -19.72
C ASP A 246 29.79 -18.69 -18.68
N ALA A 247 30.44 -17.60 -19.12
CA ALA A 247 30.77 -16.48 -18.24
C ALA A 247 29.52 -15.81 -17.66
N TYR A 248 28.45 -15.68 -18.45
CA TYR A 248 27.14 -15.21 -17.96
C TYR A 248 26.62 -16.13 -16.87
N ARG A 249 26.62 -17.45 -17.11
CA ARG A 249 26.09 -18.43 -16.18
C ARG A 249 26.82 -18.40 -14.84
N ILE A 250 28.16 -18.33 -14.87
CA ILE A 250 28.99 -18.21 -13.68
C ILE A 250 28.73 -16.89 -12.95
N TYR A 251 28.65 -15.78 -13.68
CA TYR A 251 28.38 -14.47 -13.08
C TYR A 251 27.03 -14.45 -12.35
N VAL A 252 25.98 -14.95 -13.01
CA VAL A 252 24.62 -14.93 -12.49
C VAL A 252 24.42 -15.92 -11.34
N SER A 253 25.14 -17.06 -11.31
CA SER A 253 25.08 -18.00 -10.19
C SER A 253 25.67 -17.43 -8.89
N GLU A 254 26.56 -16.43 -8.99
CA GLU A 254 27.18 -15.78 -7.82
C GLU A 254 26.38 -14.56 -7.31
N LEU A 255 25.35 -14.12 -8.05
CA LEU A 255 24.53 -12.98 -7.62
C LEU A 255 23.69 -13.36 -6.40
N LYS A 256 23.70 -12.47 -5.42
CA LYS A 256 22.96 -12.64 -4.17
C LYS A 256 21.74 -11.73 -4.15
N LEU A 257 20.63 -12.30 -3.69
CA LEU A 257 19.45 -11.52 -3.34
C LEU A 257 19.70 -10.75 -2.05
N ARG A 258 19.09 -9.57 -1.97
CA ARG A 258 19.19 -8.68 -0.82
C ARG A 258 18.10 -8.95 0.20
N SER A 259 18.42 -8.68 1.46
CA SER A 259 17.46 -8.49 2.53
C SER A 259 16.85 -7.08 2.50
N LEU A 260 15.85 -6.83 3.36
CA LEU A 260 15.30 -5.48 3.55
C LEU A 260 16.32 -4.49 4.14
N ASP A 261 17.35 -5.00 4.82
CA ASP A 261 18.30 -4.17 5.57
C ASP A 261 19.63 -3.88 4.86
N ASP A 262 19.87 -4.55 3.73
CA ASP A 262 21.06 -4.38 2.88
C ASP A 262 21.16 -3.00 2.23
#